data_AF-A0A2J5PCE5-F1
#
_entry.id   AF-A0A2J5PCE5-F1
#
_cell.length_a   1.000
_cell.length_b   1.000
_cell.length_c   1.000
_cell.angle_alpha   90.00
_cell.angle_beta   90.00
_cell.angle_gamma   90.00
#
_symmetry.space_group_name_H-M   'P 1'
#
loop_
_entity.id
_entity.type
_entity.pdbx_description
1 polymer ?
#
loop_
_entity_poly.entity_id
_entity_poly.type
_entity_poly.pdbx_seq_one_letter_code
_entity_poly.pdbx_strand_id
1 'polypeptide(L)'
;MSQAIGILELTSIAKGMELGDAMLKSANVNLLVSKTICPGKFLLMLGGDIGAIQQAIETGASQAGEMLVDSLVLANIHPSVLPAISGLNSVDKRQAVGIVETW
;
A
#
# COMPACT_ATOMS: atom_id res chain seq x y z
N MET A 1 -2.23 -10.54 15.97
CA MET A 1 -2.66 -9.24 15.42
C MET A 1 -2.79 -9.40 13.92
N SER A 2 -3.98 -9.15 13.38
CA SER A 2 -4.25 -9.26 11.95
C SER A 2 -3.69 -8.03 11.22
N GLN A 3 -2.74 -8.23 10.31
CA GLN A 3 -2.23 -7.15 9.46
C GLN A 3 -3.24 -6.82 8.36
N ALA A 4 -3.15 -5.62 7.81
CA ALA A 4 -3.93 -5.15 6.69
C ALA A 4 -3.04 -4.43 5.68
N ILE A 5 -3.51 -4.37 4.44
CA ILE A 5 -2.90 -3.59 3.36
C ILE A 5 -3.89 -2.53 2.91
N GLY A 6 -3.43 -1.29 2.82
CA GLY A 6 -4.16 -0.18 2.19
C GLY A 6 -3.52 0.17 0.86
N ILE A 7 -4.34 0.49 -0.14
CA ILE A 7 -3.90 0.90 -1.47
C ILE A 7 -4.60 2.21 -1.81
N LEU A 8 -3.83 3.18 -2.32
CA LEU A 8 -4.35 4.45 -2.83
C LEU A 8 -3.70 4.76 -4.18
N GLU A 9 -4.51 4.92 -5.21
CA GLU A 9 -4.08 5.30 -6.56
C GLU A 9 -4.56 6.71 -6.91
N LEU A 10 -3.66 7.52 -7.48
CA LEU A 10 -3.88 8.92 -7.78
C LEU A 10 -3.47 9.25 -9.22
N THR A 11 -4.15 10.21 -9.83
CA THR A 11 -3.82 10.68 -11.19
C THR A 11 -2.62 11.66 -11.22
N SER A 12 -2.16 12.12 -10.05
CA SER A 12 -1.10 13.13 -9.90
C SER A 12 0.04 12.64 -9.00
N ILE A 13 1.26 12.73 -9.51
CA ILE A 13 2.50 12.42 -8.78
C ILE A 13 2.69 13.37 -7.60
N ALA A 14 2.48 14.67 -7.81
CA ALA A 14 2.64 15.68 -6.76
C ALA A 14 1.66 15.42 -5.61
N LYS A 15 0.39 15.14 -5.94
CA LYS A 15 -0.62 14.80 -4.94
C LYS A 15 -0.32 13.47 -4.25
N GLY A 16 0.26 12.52 -4.97
CA GLY A 16 0.76 11.27 -4.40
C GLY A 16 1.81 11.46 -3.32
N MET A 17 2.80 12.32 -3.54
CA MET A 17 3.80 12.61 -2.52
C MET A 17 3.19 13.32 -1.29
N GLU A 18 2.32 14.29 -1.52
CA GLU A 18 1.60 15.02 -0.46
C GLU A 18 0.76 14.07 0.40
N LEU A 19 -0.04 13.21 -0.23
CA LEU A 19 -0.91 12.28 0.50
C LEU A 19 -0.14 11.13 1.13
N GLY A 20 0.97 10.69 0.52
CA GLY A 20 1.87 9.72 1.14
C GLY A 20 2.40 10.23 2.48
N ASP A 21 2.84 11.49 2.55
CA ASP A 21 3.25 12.14 3.79
C ASP A 21 2.11 12.25 4.81
N ALA A 22 0.93 12.71 4.37
CA ALA A 22 -0.24 12.86 5.24
C ALA A 22 -0.70 11.52 5.82
N MET A 23 -0.76 10.46 5.01
CA MET A 23 -1.17 9.12 5.45
C MET A 23 -0.18 8.54 6.47
N LEU A 24 1.12 8.68 6.25
CA LEU A 24 2.15 8.21 7.19
C LEU A 24 2.10 8.93 8.55
N LYS A 25 1.64 10.19 8.58
CA LYS A 25 1.48 10.97 9.81
C LYS A 25 0.14 10.73 10.51
N SER A 26 -0.85 10.17 9.81
CA SER A 26 -2.21 9.99 10.33
C SER A 26 -2.35 8.80 11.29
N ALA A 27 -1.52 7.77 11.12
CA ALA A 27 -1.58 6.53 11.90
C ALA A 27 -0.24 5.79 11.86
N ASN A 28 -0.07 4.81 12.75
CA ASN A 28 1.12 3.94 12.75
C ASN A 28 1.05 2.91 11.62
N VAL A 29 1.53 3.30 10.44
CA VAL A 29 1.55 2.48 9.21
C VAL A 29 2.93 2.51 8.56
N ASN A 30 3.27 1.44 7.85
CA ASN A 30 4.50 1.32 7.09
C ASN A 30 4.24 1.55 5.60
N LEU A 31 5.11 2.31 4.94
CA LEU A 31 5.07 2.47 3.49
C LEU A 31 5.64 1.22 2.81
N LEU A 32 4.82 0.54 2.01
CA LEU A 32 5.22 -0.65 1.26
C LEU A 32 5.64 -0.30 -0.17
N VAL A 33 4.87 0.55 -0.84
CA VAL A 33 5.12 0.99 -2.23
C VAL A 33 4.80 2.47 -2.34
N SER A 34 5.67 3.21 -3.02
CA SER A 34 5.46 4.61 -3.41
C SER A 34 6.17 4.84 -4.74
N LYS A 35 5.41 4.82 -5.83
CA LYS A 35 5.98 4.92 -7.18
C LYS A 35 5.02 5.50 -8.20
N THR A 36 5.58 6.02 -9.28
CA THR A 36 4.84 6.42 -10.47
C THR A 36 4.40 5.19 -11.28
N ILE A 37 3.24 5.28 -11.93
CA ILE A 37 2.70 4.25 -12.84
C ILE A 37 2.28 4.90 -14.16
N CYS A 38 2.54 4.24 -15.28
CA CYS A 38 2.17 4.71 -16.61
C CYS A 38 0.64 4.90 -16.73
N PRO A 39 0.14 5.99 -17.36
CA PRO A 39 0.84 7.06 -18.08
C PRO A 39 1.16 8.33 -17.27
N GLY A 40 1.23 8.26 -15.93
CA GLY A 40 1.50 9.44 -15.08
C GLY A 40 0.81 9.41 -13.70
N LYS A 41 0.23 8.27 -13.34
CA LYS A 41 -0.42 8.05 -12.05
C LYS A 41 0.59 7.81 -10.94
N PHE A 42 0.12 7.77 -9.71
CA PHE A 42 0.90 7.48 -8.52
C PHE A 42 0.21 6.42 -7.66
N LEU A 43 0.96 5.39 -7.25
CA LEU A 43 0.45 4.31 -6.41
C LEU A 43 1.15 4.32 -5.05
N LEU A 44 0.34 4.31 -4.00
CA LEU A 44 0.74 4.14 -2.63
C LEU A 44 0.18 2.83 -2.10
N MET A 45 1.02 2.05 -1.40
CA MET A 45 0.59 0.90 -0.63
C MET A 45 1.14 1.00 0.78
N LEU A 46 0.28 0.77 1.77
CA LEU A 46 0.58 0.86 3.19
C LEU A 46 0.30 -0.49 3.87
N GLY A 47 1.08 -0.82 4.91
CA GLY A 47 0.90 -2.02 5.72
C GLY A 47 0.88 -1.68 7.21
N GLY A 48 0.02 -2.35 7.97
CA GLY A 48 -0.08 -2.14 9.42
C GLY A 48 -1.31 -2.82 10.02
N ASP A 49 -1.70 -2.38 11.22
CA ASP A 49 -2.93 -2.86 11.85
C ASP A 49 -4.17 -2.32 11.14
N ILE A 50 -5.26 -3.09 11.13
CA ILE A 50 -6.47 -2.77 10.37
C ILE A 50 -7.02 -1.36 10.67
N GLY A 51 -7.10 -0.96 11.94
CA GLY A 51 -7.60 0.37 12.32
C GLY A 51 -6.67 1.49 11.84
N ALA A 52 -5.35 1.28 11.88
CA ALA A 52 -4.37 2.24 11.40
C ALA A 52 -4.45 2.40 9.87
N ILE A 53 -4.61 1.29 9.14
CA ILE A 53 -4.77 1.31 7.69
C ILE A 53 -6.08 1.97 7.26
N GLN A 54 -7.19 1.69 7.95
CA GLN A 54 -8.47 2.35 7.69
C GLN A 54 -8.35 3.87 7.88
N GLN A 55 -7.76 4.30 9.00
CA GLN A 55 -7.54 5.73 9.27
C GLN A 55 -6.64 6.39 8.22
N ALA A 56 -5.57 5.72 7.80
CA ALA A 56 -4.65 6.23 6.80
C ALA A 56 -5.32 6.38 5.43
N ILE A 57 -6.04 5.36 4.96
CA ILE A 57 -6.74 5.40 3.68
C ILE A 57 -7.88 6.43 3.70
N GLU A 58 -8.64 6.54 4.79
CA GLU A 58 -9.65 7.60 4.97
C GLU A 58 -9.03 9.00 4.87
N THR A 59 -7.88 9.22 5.53
CA THR A 59 -7.15 10.49 5.48
C THR A 59 -6.68 10.81 4.06
N GLY A 60 -6.14 9.83 3.34
CA GLY A 60 -5.69 9.99 1.96
C GLY A 60 -6.85 10.26 0.99
N ALA A 61 -7.90 9.43 1.05
CA ALA A 61 -9.05 9.53 0.15
C ALA A 61 -9.84 10.84 0.34
N SER A 62 -10.05 11.27 1.58
CA SER A 62 -10.76 12.53 1.88
C SER A 62 -10.02 13.77 1.37
N GLN A 63 -8.70 13.73 1.26
CA GLN A 63 -7.86 14.84 0.79
C GLN A 63 -7.48 14.72 -0.70
N ALA A 64 -7.81 13.61 -1.37
CA ALA A 64 -7.47 13.35 -2.76
C ALA A 64 -8.33 14.13 -3.76
N GLY A 65 -9.59 14.42 -3.44
CA GLY A 65 -10.51 15.12 -4.34
C GLY A 65 -10.66 14.40 -5.68
N GLU A 66 -10.70 15.17 -6.77
CA GLU A 66 -10.83 14.63 -8.14
C GLU A 66 -9.60 13.86 -8.63
N MET A 67 -8.48 13.91 -7.89
CA MET A 67 -7.27 13.18 -8.24
C MET A 67 -7.30 11.72 -7.79
N LEU A 68 -8.29 11.33 -6.96
CA LEU A 68 -8.49 9.94 -6.54
C LEU A 68 -8.87 9.08 -7.75
N VAL A 69 -8.07 8.05 -8.00
CA VAL A 69 -8.39 7.03 -9.01
C VAL A 69 -9.06 5.84 -8.35
N ASP A 70 -8.43 5.30 -7.31
CA ASP A 70 -8.99 4.16 -6.56
C ASP A 70 -8.42 4.09 -5.13
N SER A 71 -9.15 3.41 -4.26
CA SER A 71 -8.71 3.10 -2.90
C SER A 71 -9.27 1.76 -2.42
N LEU A 72 -8.43 0.93 -1.79
CA LEU A 72 -8.83 -0.38 -1.29
C LEU A 72 -8.18 -0.69 0.06
N VAL A 73 -8.91 -1.40 0.92
CA VAL A 73 -8.39 -1.97 2.17
C VAL A 73 -8.62 -3.48 2.16
N LEU A 74 -7.54 -4.25 2.31
CA LEU A 74 -7.56 -5.69 2.47
C LEU A 74 -7.21 -6.06 3.91
N ALA A 75 -8.19 -6.57 4.65
CA ALA A 75 -8.04 -6.95 6.05
C ALA A 75 -7.52 -8.39 6.21
N ASN A 76 -6.98 -8.69 7.39
CA ASN A 76 -6.55 -10.04 7.80
C ASN A 76 -5.54 -10.70 6.84
N ILE A 77 -4.57 -9.90 6.40
CA ILE A 77 -3.46 -10.33 5.56
C ILE A 77 -2.42 -11.08 6.40
N HIS A 78 -1.89 -12.16 5.84
CA HIS A 78 -0.80 -12.90 6.47
C HIS A 78 0.46 -12.03 6.60
N PRO A 79 1.11 -11.94 7.77
CA PRO A 79 2.21 -10.99 8.00
C PRO A 79 3.38 -11.08 7.02
N SER A 80 3.66 -12.27 6.46
CA SER A 80 4.75 -12.47 5.49
C SER A 80 4.50 -11.82 4.12
N VAL A 81 3.28 -11.37 3.84
CA VAL A 81 2.92 -10.74 2.55
C VAL A 81 3.44 -9.30 2.50
N LEU A 82 3.44 -8.58 3.62
CA LEU A 82 3.93 -7.19 3.67
C LEU A 82 5.39 -7.07 3.21
N PRO A 83 6.37 -7.81 3.80
CA PRO A 83 7.76 -7.76 3.34
C PRO A 83 7.95 -8.33 1.92
N ALA A 84 7.07 -9.23 1.47
CA ALA A 84 7.08 -9.73 0.09
C ALA A 84 6.67 -8.65 -0.94
N ILE A 85 5.87 -7.66 -0.54
CA ILE A 85 5.49 -6.52 -1.39
C ILE A 85 6.60 -5.46 -1.38
N SER A 86 7.13 -5.12 -0.19
CA SER A 86 8.12 -4.05 -0.06
C SER A 86 9.53 -4.45 -0.48
N GLY A 87 9.79 -5.75 -0.69
CA GLY A 87 11.12 -6.27 -0.99
C GLY A 87 11.09 -7.78 -1.27
N LEU A 88 11.82 -8.55 -0.47
CA LEU A 88 11.98 -9.99 -0.64
C LEU A 88 11.96 -10.67 0.75
N ASN A 89 11.37 -11.87 0.81
CA ASN A 89 11.53 -12.76 1.96
C ASN A 89 12.80 -13.62 1.80
N SER A 90 13.43 -14.00 2.91
CA SER A 90 14.59 -14.90 2.88
C SER A 90 14.19 -16.32 2.46
N VAL A 91 15.08 -16.98 1.71
CA VAL A 91 14.95 -18.40 1.36
C VAL A 91 15.96 -19.18 2.20
N ASP A 92 15.49 -19.82 3.27
CA ASP A 92 16.38 -20.51 4.21
C ASP A 92 16.95 -21.81 3.63
N LYS A 93 16.19 -22.49 2.76
CA LYS A 93 16.57 -23.75 2.10
C LYS A 93 16.10 -23.74 0.65
N ARG A 94 16.99 -24.09 -0.28
CA ARG A 94 16.65 -24.26 -1.70
C ARG A 94 15.92 -25.59 -1.90
N GLN A 95 14.70 -25.52 -2.44
CA GLN A 95 13.86 -26.67 -2.78
C GLN A 95 13.21 -26.46 -4.15
N ALA A 96 11.88 -26.39 -4.23
CA ALA A 96 11.13 -26.08 -5.45
C ALA A 96 10.63 -24.62 -5.44
N VAL A 97 10.27 -24.09 -6.62
CA VAL A 97 9.71 -22.74 -6.82
C VAL A 97 8.37 -22.85 -7.54
N GLY A 98 7.37 -22.10 -7.07
CA GLY A 98 6.08 -21.91 -7.74
C GLY A 98 5.85 -20.44 -8.07
N ILE A 99 5.29 -20.16 -9.25
CA ILE A 99 5.00 -18.82 -9.73
C ILE A 99 3.53 -18.78 -10.14
N VAL A 100 2.78 -17.79 -9.66
CA VAL A 100 1.37 -17.55 -10.02
C VAL A 100 1.25 -16.11 -10.49
N GLU A 101 0.68 -15.92 -11.68
CA GLU A 101 0.41 -14.61 -12.28
C GLU A 101 -1.09 -14.32 -12.25
N THR A 102 -1.45 -13.08 -11.92
CA THR A 102 -2.84 -12.60 -11.87
C THR A 102 -2.99 -11.37 -12.77
N TRP A 103 -4.21 -11.12 -13.25
CA TRP A 103 -4.56 -9.92 -14.04
C TRP A 103 -4.62 -8.65 -13.20
#